data_AF-A0A7T7RFQ1-F1
#
_entry.id   AF-A0A7T7RFQ1-F1
#
_cell.length_a   1.000
_cell.length_b   1.000
_cell.length_c   1.000
_cell.angle_alpha   90.00
_cell.angle_beta   90.00
_cell.angle_gamma   90.00
#
_symmetry.space_group_name_H-M   'P 1'
#
loop_
_entity.id
_entity.type
_entity.pdbx_description
1 polymer ?
#
loop_
_entity_poly.entity_id
_entity_poly.type
_entity_poly.pdbx_seq_one_letter_code
_entity_poly.pdbx_strand_id
1 'polypeptide(L)' 'MKLWIVAQVKSVDADGWAQDWDFAGAFTTEDKARDVCTEPGDCMWPVEADTFLGRDTLPAPGITFPAGDGR' A
#
# COMPACT_ATOMS: atom_id res chain seq x y z
N MET A 1 -1.56 17.05 -4.82
CA MET A 1 -2.41 16.80 -3.61
C MET A 1 -2.11 15.38 -3.21
N LYS A 2 -1.78 15.09 -1.96
CA LYS A 2 -1.41 13.72 -1.56
C LYS A 2 -2.64 12.87 -1.22
N LEU A 3 -2.66 11.65 -1.74
CA LEU A 3 -3.51 10.55 -1.30
C LEU A 3 -2.64 9.54 -0.57
N TRP A 4 -3.23 8.81 0.36
CA TRP A 4 -2.61 7.73 1.10
C TRP A 4 -3.33 6.45 0.73
N ILE A 5 -2.61 5.51 0.15
CA ILE A 5 -3.14 4.21 -0.24
C ILE A 5 -2.85 3.23 0.88
N VAL A 6 -3.84 2.41 1.22
CA VAL A 6 -3.70 1.27 2.10
C VAL A 6 -4.05 0.02 1.31
N ALA A 7 -3.21 -1.00 1.41
CA ALA A 7 -3.44 -2.31 0.84
C ALA A 7 -2.97 -3.39 1.78
N GLN A 8 -3.56 -4.57 1.68
CA GLN A 8 -3.19 -5.73 2.47
C GLN A 8 -2.46 -6.75 1.62
N VAL A 9 -1.24 -7.11 2.01
CA VAL A 9 -0.46 -8.16 1.35
C VAL A 9 -1.03 -9.53 1.75
N LYS A 10 -1.49 -10.30 0.77
CA LYS A 10 -2.05 -11.65 0.97
C LYS A 10 -1.00 -12.74 0.86
N SER A 11 -0.01 -12.55 -0.01
CA SER A 11 1.12 -13.47 -0.14
C SER A 11 2.38 -12.75 -0.60
N VAL A 12 3.52 -13.33 -0.23
CA VAL A 12 4.84 -12.93 -0.70
C VAL A 12 5.47 -14.05 -1.51
N ASP A 13 6.32 -13.68 -2.48
CA ASP A 13 7.13 -14.63 -3.23
C ASP A 13 8.39 -15.09 -2.43
N ALA A 14 9.22 -15.90 -3.07
CA ALA A 14 10.43 -16.45 -2.45
C ALA A 14 11.49 -15.40 -2.08
N ASP A 15 11.44 -14.23 -2.73
CA ASP A 15 12.35 -13.12 -2.50
C ASP A 15 11.77 -12.09 -1.49
N GLY A 16 10.56 -12.38 -0.98
CA GLY A 16 9.87 -11.55 0.02
C GLY A 16 9.06 -10.39 -0.58
N TRP A 17 8.85 -10.37 -1.90
CA TRP A 17 8.02 -9.35 -2.55
C TRP A 17 6.54 -9.70 -2.46
N ALA A 18 5.70 -8.68 -2.27
CA ALA A 18 4.25 -8.85 -2.34
C ALA A 18 3.85 -9.36 -3.73
N GLN A 19 3.32 -10.58 -3.77
CA GLN A 19 2.85 -11.23 -5.00
C GLN A 19 1.35 -11.03 -5.20
N ASP A 20 0.60 -11.00 -4.10
CA ASP A 20 -0.85 -10.81 -4.08
C ASP A 20 -1.21 -9.79 -3.00
N TRP A 21 -2.10 -8.87 -3.35
CA TRP A 21 -2.53 -7.78 -2.46
C TRP A 21 -3.94 -7.32 -2.79
N ASP A 22 -4.69 -7.02 -1.72
CA ASP A 22 -6.02 -6.44 -1.81
C ASP A 22 -5.96 -4.94 -1.52
N PHE A 23 -6.63 -4.14 -2.36
CA PHE A 23 -6.79 -2.71 -2.12
C PHE A 23 -7.77 -2.47 -0.96
N ALA A 24 -7.29 -1.85 0.12
CA ALA A 24 -8.10 -1.56 1.30
C ALA A 24 -8.71 -0.14 1.25
N GLY A 25 -8.02 0.83 0.64
CA GLY A 25 -8.59 2.17 0.45
C GLY A 25 -7.61 3.26 0.04
N ALA A 26 -8.16 4.43 -0.29
CA ALA A 26 -7.44 5.67 -0.55
C ALA A 26 -7.98 6.80 0.34
N PHE A 27 -7.08 7.50 1.03
CA PHE A 27 -7.43 8.51 2.03
C PHE A 27 -6.75 9.85 1.70
N THR A 28 -7.43 10.95 1.95
CA THR A 28 -6.88 12.31 1.69
C THR A 28 -5.95 12.80 2.80
N THR A 29 -5.84 12.07 3.91
CA THR A 29 -5.00 12.42 5.06
C THR A 29 -4.28 11.17 5.57
N GLU A 30 -3.07 11.35 6.09
CA GLU A 30 -2.26 10.26 6.63
C GLU A 30 -2.92 9.60 7.83
N ASP A 31 -3.47 10.40 8.75
CA ASP A 31 -4.07 9.91 9.99
C ASP A 31 -5.21 8.91 9.72
N LYS A 32 -6.07 9.19 8.74
CA LYS A 32 -7.17 8.30 8.37
C LYS A 32 -6.70 7.00 7.74
N ALA A 33 -5.62 7.05 6.95
CA ALA A 33 -5.01 5.85 6.40
C ALA A 33 -4.35 5.00 7.50
N ARG A 34 -3.70 5.65 8.47
CA ARG A 34 -3.09 4.99 9.62
C ARG A 34 -4.13 4.32 10.51
N ASP A 35 -5.27 4.95 10.73
CA ASP A 35 -6.37 4.40 11.54
C ASP A 35 -6.93 3.08 10.98
N VAL A 36 -6.81 2.84 9.66
CA VAL A 36 -7.27 1.59 9.02
C VAL A 36 -6.15 0.60 8.72
N CYS A 37 -4.88 1.05 8.74
CA CYS A 37 -3.69 0.24 8.48
C CYS A 37 -3.24 -0.44 9.78
N THR A 38 -3.98 -1.45 10.22
CA THR A 38 -3.86 -2.02 11.58
C THR A 38 -3.57 -3.51 11.60
N GLU A 39 -3.77 -4.22 10.48
CA GLU A 39 -3.58 -5.66 10.41
C GLU A 39 -2.14 -6.02 10.00
N PRO A 40 -1.62 -7.17 10.47
CA PRO A 40 -0.38 -7.72 9.92
C PRO A 40 -0.47 -7.89 8.40
N GLY A 41 0.48 -7.31 7.68
CA GLY A 41 0.50 -7.31 6.22
C GLY A 41 -0.14 -6.09 5.57
N ASP A 42 -0.74 -5.18 6.35
CA ASP A 42 -1.15 -3.88 5.85
C ASP A 42 0.07 -3.04 5.46
N CYS A 43 -0.01 -2.44 4.29
CA CYS A 43 0.97 -1.55 3.73
C CYS A 43 0.30 -0.21 3.43
N MET A 44 0.95 0.88 3.83
CA MET A 44 0.48 2.24 3.57
C MET A 44 1.55 3.05 2.86
N TRP A 45 1.17 3.78 1.80
CA TRP A 45 2.10 4.65 1.08
C TRP A 45 1.43 5.91 0.51
N PRO A 46 2.15 7.03 0.41
CA PRO A 46 1.64 8.25 -0.20
C PRO A 46 1.74 8.19 -1.74
N VAL A 47 0.76 8.80 -2.41
CA VAL A 47 0.71 8.99 -3.87
C VAL A 47 0.29 10.43 -4.15
N GLU A 48 0.87 11.08 -5.16
CA GLU A 48 0.38 12.38 -5.61
C GLU A 48 -0.87 12.18 -6.50
N ALA A 49 -1.99 12.82 -6.18
CA ALA A 49 -3.29 12.62 -6.82
C ALA A 49 -3.29 12.94 -8.34
N ASP A 50 -2.45 13.87 -8.76
CA ASP A 50 -2.20 14.20 -10.18
C ASP A 50 -1.43 13.09 -10.91
N THR A 51 -0.67 12.26 -10.19
CA THR A 51 -0.06 11.03 -10.74
C THR A 51 -1.00 9.83 -10.75
N PHE A 52 -2.07 9.86 -9.95
CA PHE A 52 -3.08 8.80 -9.83
C PHE A 52 -4.20 8.93 -10.87
N LEU A 53 -4.63 10.17 -11.17
CA LEU A 53 -5.68 10.45 -12.14
C LEU A 53 -5.14 10.34 -13.58
N GLY A 54 -5.26 9.17 -14.21
CA GLY A 54 -5.04 9.00 -15.65
C GLY A 54 -4.15 7.83 -16.09
N ARG A 55 -3.91 6.83 -15.24
CA ARG A 55 -3.10 5.64 -15.59
C ARG A 55 -3.87 4.34 -15.32
N ASP A 56 -4.05 3.52 -16.36
CA ASP A 56 -4.70 2.20 -16.28
C ASP A 56 -3.88 1.16 -15.49
N THR A 57 -2.57 1.36 -15.38
CA THR A 57 -1.66 0.52 -14.59
C THR A 57 -0.58 1.40 -13.97
N LEU A 58 -0.62 1.58 -12.65
CA LEU A 58 0.55 2.06 -11.91
C LEU A 58 1.53 0.88 -11.80
N PRO A 59 2.85 1.08 -12.01
CA PRO A 59 3.84 0.15 -11.50
C PRO A 59 3.54 -0.04 -10.02
N ALA A 60 3.59 -1.28 -9.51
CA ALA A 60 3.56 -1.51 -8.08
C ALA A 60 4.55 -0.51 -7.47
N PRO A 61 4.11 0.33 -6.51
CA PRO A 61 5.02 1.27 -5.89
C PRO A 61 6.23 0.46 -5.44
N GLY A 62 7.43 1.04 -5.50
CA GLY A 62 8.64 0.41 -4.99
C GLY A 62 8.57 0.30 -3.46
N ILE A 63 7.57 -0.40 -2.95
CA ILE A 63 7.39 -0.78 -1.56
C ILE A 63 8.41 -1.87 -1.31
N THR A 64 9.67 -1.46 -1.19
CA THR A 64 10.63 -2.15 -0.37
C THR A 64 10.37 -1.73 1.07
N PHE A 65 9.38 -2.34 1.70
CA PHE A 65 9.30 -2.40 3.15
C PHE A 65 8.96 -3.83 3.52
N PRO A 66 9.69 -4.44 4.47
CA PRO A 66 9.57 -5.87 4.71
C PRO A 66 8.13 -6.20 5.10
N ALA A 67 7.60 -7.26 4.48
CA ALA A 67 6.49 -8.00 5.05
C ALA A 67 6.76 -8.16 6.54
N GLY A 68 5.75 -7.83 7.35
CA GLY A 68 5.90 -7.59 8.78
C GLY A 68 7.01 -8.39 9.45
N ASP A 69 7.75 -7.70 10.30
CA ASP A 69 8.19 -8.26 11.58
C ASP A 69 6.98 -9.01 12.18
N GLY A 70 6.78 -10.25 11.77
CA GLY A 70 6.16 -11.25 12.62
C GLY A 70 7.15 -11.71 13.70
N ARG A 71 8.25 -10.94 13.90
CA ARG A 71 9.40 -11.09 14.81
C ARG A 71 10.36 -9.90 14.78
#